data_AF-A0A087T7P9-F1
#
_entry.id   AF-A0A087T7P9-F1
#
_cell.length_a   1.000
_cell.length_b   1.000
_cell.length_c   1.000
_cell.angle_alpha   90.00
_cell.angle_beta   90.00
_cell.angle_gamma   90.00
#
_symmetry.space_group_name_H-M   'P 1'
#
loop_
_entity.id
_entity.type
_entity.pdbx_description
1 polymer ?
#
loop_
_entity_poly.entity_id
_entity_poly.type
_entity_poly.pdbx_seq_one_letter_code
_entity_poly.pdbx_strand_id
1 'polypeptide(L)'
;MVDMSELSFRMLCRSYGSDLCFTPMLHSQQFVQDSLYRQDTFSTCAEDRPLIIQFCANDPITFVNAASMVSFKCDGIDLNLG
;
A
#
# COMPACT_ATOMS: atom_id res chain seq x y z
N MET A 1 0.91 7.75 -5.06
CA MET A 1 0.59 9.19 -4.89
C MET A 1 -0.34 9.33 -3.69
N VAL A 2 0.01 10.17 -2.70
CA VAL A 2 -0.86 10.38 -1.53
C VAL A 2 -2.18 11.00 -1.97
N ASP A 3 -3.31 10.49 -1.46
CA ASP A 3 -4.69 10.92 -1.75
C ASP A 3 -5.12 10.86 -3.22
N MET A 4 -4.38 10.12 -4.05
CA MET A 4 -4.60 10.06 -5.51
C MET A 4 -4.44 8.65 -6.09
N SER A 5 -4.06 7.66 -5.28
CA SER A 5 -3.80 6.30 -5.78
C SER A 5 -4.50 5.21 -4.97
N GLU A 6 -5.66 5.57 -4.41
CA GLU A 6 -6.59 4.66 -3.75
C GLU A 6 -7.10 3.60 -4.74
N LEU A 7 -7.72 2.54 -4.21
CA LEU A 7 -8.16 1.39 -5.00
C LEU A 7 -8.98 1.80 -6.24
N SER A 8 -9.92 2.73 -6.09
CA SER A 8 -10.75 3.22 -7.20
C SER A 8 -9.92 3.76 -8.36
N PHE A 9 -8.89 4.55 -8.08
CA PHE A 9 -8.01 5.09 -9.11
C PHE A 9 -7.13 4.00 -9.72
N ARG A 10 -6.59 3.08 -8.92
CA ARG A 10 -5.81 1.95 -9.45
C ARG A 10 -6.64 1.07 -10.38
N MET A 11 -7.89 0.78 -10.02
CA MET A 11 -8.81 0.03 -10.88
C MET A 11 -9.10 0.76 -12.19
N LEU A 12 -9.24 2.09 -12.16
CA LEU A 12 -9.35 2.89 -13.37
C LEU A 12 -8.09 2.75 -14.24
N CYS A 13 -6.90 2.95 -13.67
CA CYS A 13 -5.63 2.79 -14.39
C CYS A 13 -5.48 1.40 -15.01
N ARG A 14 -5.90 0.34 -14.30
CA ARG A 14 -5.91 -1.03 -14.83
C ARG A 14 -6.86 -1.20 -16.00
N SER A 15 -8.05 -0.58 -15.98
CA SER A 15 -8.97 -0.60 -17.13
C SER A 15 -8.38 0.05 -18.39
N TYR A 16 -7.38 0.92 -18.24
CA TYR A 16 -6.61 1.52 -19.33
C TYR A 16 -5.31 0.77 -19.65
N GLY A 17 -5.10 -0.42 -19.08
CA GLY A 17 -3.96 -1.29 -19.41
C GLY A 17 -2.70 -1.01 -18.59
N SER A 18 -2.81 -0.43 -17.40
CA SER A 18 -1.65 -0.31 -16.49
C SER A 18 -1.21 -1.68 -15.98
N ASP A 19 0.05 -2.05 -16.22
CA ASP A 19 0.60 -3.34 -15.83
C ASP A 19 0.84 -3.46 -14.32
N LEU A 20 1.19 -2.34 -13.66
CA LEU A 20 1.58 -2.27 -12.25
C LEU A 20 0.95 -1.05 -11.59
N CYS A 21 0.52 -1.19 -10.34
CA CYS A 21 0.05 -0.06 -9.54
C CYS A 21 0.69 -0.04 -8.15
N PHE A 22 0.77 1.17 -7.59
CA PHE A 22 1.29 1.42 -6.25
C PHE A 22 0.19 2.00 -5.37
N THR A 23 0.17 1.65 -4.09
CA THR A 23 -0.69 2.32 -3.10
C THR A 23 -0.26 3.78 -2.89
N PRO A 24 -1.09 4.59 -2.18
CA PRO A 24 -0.59 5.77 -1.50
C PRO A 24 0.57 5.39 -0.56
N MET A 25 1.40 6.37 -0.21
CA MET A 25 2.45 6.16 0.79
C MET A 25 1.81 5.98 2.16
N LEU A 26 1.96 4.79 2.75
CA LEU A 26 1.40 4.44 4.05
C LEU A 26 2.42 4.70 5.16
N HIS A 27 1.98 5.27 6.28
CA HIS A 27 2.85 5.48 7.43
C HIS A 27 2.98 4.21 8.26
N SER A 28 4.13 3.53 8.22
CA SER A 28 4.36 2.23 8.86
C SER A 28 3.96 2.18 10.34
N GLN A 29 4.35 3.19 11.14
CA GLN A 29 4.00 3.24 12.57
C GLN A 29 2.48 3.34 12.82
N GLN A 30 1.78 4.25 12.14
CA GLN A 30 0.32 4.37 12.24
C GLN A 30 -0.37 3.10 11.73
N PHE A 31 0.16 2.50 10.66
CA PHE A 31 -0.38 1.27 10.10
C PHE A 31 -0.35 0.10 11.10
N VAL A 32 0.73 -0.02 11.89
CA VAL A 32 0.86 -1.03 12.95
C VAL A 32 -0.06 -0.71 14.14
N GLN A 33 -0.06 0.53 14.61
CA GLN A 33 -0.69 0.92 15.88
C GLN A 33 -2.20 1.17 15.78
N ASP A 34 -2.68 1.69 14.67
CA ASP A 34 -4.05 2.16 14.51
C ASP A 34 -4.79 1.35 13.44
N SER A 35 -5.79 0.59 13.87
CA SER A 35 -6.64 -0.19 12.97
C SER A 35 -7.57 0.66 12.13
N LEU A 36 -8.00 1.83 12.62
CA LEU A 36 -8.86 2.75 11.87
C LEU A 36 -8.06 3.38 10.72
N TYR A 37 -6.89 3.92 11.02
CA TYR A 37 -5.95 4.40 9.99
C TYR A 37 -5.72 3.34 8.91
N ARG A 38 -5.49 2.09 9.31
CA ARG A 38 -5.29 0.97 8.38
C ARG A 38 -6.49 0.72 7.47
N GLN A 39 -7.71 0.76 8.01
CA GLN A 39 -8.93 0.53 7.24
C GLN A 39 -9.22 1.70 6.30
N ASP A 40 -8.94 2.93 6.72
CA ASP A 40 -9.20 4.14 5.95
C ASP A 40 -8.18 4.33 4.82
N THR A 41 -6.91 4.02 5.06
CA THR A 41 -5.82 4.29 4.10
C THR A 41 -5.49 3.13 3.17
N PHE A 42 -5.91 1.90 3.51
CA PHE A 42 -5.55 0.73 2.71
C PHE A 42 -6.76 -0.16 2.40
N SER A 43 -7.03 -0.28 1.10
CA SER A 43 -7.99 -1.21 0.51
C SER A 43 -7.42 -1.82 -0.76
N THR A 44 -7.82 -3.06 -1.07
CA THR A 44 -7.43 -3.80 -2.29
C THR A 44 -8.50 -4.84 -2.64
N CYS A 45 -8.51 -5.33 -3.88
CA CYS A 45 -9.30 -6.47 -4.34
C CYS A 45 -8.44 -7.48 -5.12
N ALA A 46 -9.05 -8.56 -5.62
CA ALA A 46 -8.32 -9.62 -6.33
C ALA A 46 -7.77 -9.14 -7.68
N GLU A 47 -8.49 -8.25 -8.34
CA GLU A 47 -8.18 -7.65 -9.64
C GLU A 47 -7.11 -6.56 -9.55
N ASP A 48 -6.75 -6.12 -8.34
CA ASP A 48 -5.73 -5.08 -8.14
C ASP A 48 -4.29 -5.63 -8.22
N ARG A 49 -4.10 -6.87 -8.66
CA ARG A 49 -2.77 -7.48 -8.84
C ARG A 49 -2.27 -7.32 -10.29
N PRO A 50 -0.97 -7.04 -10.52
CA PRO A 50 0.10 -6.98 -9.51
C PRO A 50 0.17 -5.64 -8.75
N LEU A 51 0.25 -5.69 -7.42
CA LEU A 51 0.23 -4.51 -6.53
C LEU A 51 1.54 -4.34 -5.76
N ILE A 52 2.06 -3.11 -5.73
CA ILE A 52 3.13 -2.71 -4.81
C ILE A 52 2.54 -1.85 -3.68
N ILE A 53 2.83 -2.22 -2.44
CA ILE A 53 2.45 -1.41 -1.27
C ILE A 53 3.66 -0.59 -0.83
N GLN A 54 3.50 0.73 -0.84
CA GLN A 54 4.55 1.68 -0.49
C GLN A 54 4.38 2.15 0.96
N PHE A 55 5.46 2.08 1.75
CA PHE A 55 5.52 2.61 3.11
C PHE A 55 6.54 3.74 3.23
N CYS A 56 6.27 4.69 4.13
CA CYS A 56 7.32 5.45 4.80
C CYS A 56 7.62 4.82 6.16
N ALA A 57 8.91 4.71 6.49
CA ALA A 57 9.36 4.10 7.73
C ALA A 57 10.73 4.62 8.14
N ASN A 58 10.94 4.77 9.46
CA ASN A 58 12.21 5.20 10.04
C ASN A 58 12.77 4.18 11.06
N ASP A 59 12.03 3.09 11.33
CA ASP A 59 12.44 2.02 12.24
C ASP A 59 12.29 0.66 11.53
N PRO A 60 13.36 -0.16 11.46
CA PRO A 60 13.32 -1.44 10.74
C PRO A 60 12.28 -2.42 11.31
N ILE A 61 12.13 -2.48 12.63
CA ILE A 61 11.22 -3.43 13.29
C ILE A 61 9.78 -3.08 12.96
N THR A 62 9.43 -1.80 13.07
CA THR A 62 8.11 -1.27 12.72
C THR A 62 7.81 -1.50 11.25
N PHE A 63 8.79 -1.30 10.36
CA PHE A 63 8.61 -1.53 8.93
C PHE A 63 8.33 -3.00 8.61
N VAL A 64 9.11 -3.93 9.17
CA VAL A 64 8.90 -5.38 9.00
C VAL A 64 7.52 -5.80 9.51
N ASN A 65 7.10 -5.27 10.65
CA ASN A 65 5.76 -5.54 11.20
C ASN A 65 4.66 -5.05 10.25
N ALA A 66 4.75 -3.82 9.76
CA ALA A 66 3.80 -3.25 8.82
C ALA A 66 3.72 -4.06 7.51
N ALA A 67 4.88 -4.39 6.92
CA ALA A 67 4.97 -5.18 5.69
C ALA A 67 4.40 -6.59 5.87
N SER A 68 4.67 -7.23 7.01
CA SER A 68 4.16 -8.59 7.31
C SER A 68 2.63 -8.64 7.30
N MET A 69 1.97 -7.58 7.78
CA MET A 69 0.51 -7.48 7.86
C MET A 69 -0.19 -7.38 6.50
N VAL A 70 0.55 -7.02 5.44
CA VAL A 70 0.02 -6.88 4.08
C VAL A 70 0.68 -7.82 3.06
N SER A 71 1.66 -8.64 3.49
CA SER A 71 2.43 -9.55 2.63
C SER A 71 1.58 -10.44 1.72
N PHE A 72 0.42 -10.92 2.19
CA PHE A 72 -0.50 -11.76 1.41
C PHE A 72 -1.43 -10.97 0.48
N LYS A 73 -1.42 -9.63 0.56
CA LYS A 73 -2.30 -8.73 -0.18
C LYS A 73 -1.62 -8.01 -1.34
N CYS A 74 -0.31 -8.19 -1.53
CA CYS A 74 0.47 -7.55 -2.57
C CYS A 74 1.44 -8.51 -3.27
N ASP A 75 2.15 -7.99 -4.27
CA ASP A 75 3.18 -8.67 -5.05
C ASP A 75 4.58 -8.10 -4.74
N GLY A 76 4.64 -6.93 -4.09
CA GLY A 76 5.87 -6.34 -3.60
C GLY A 76 5.65 -5.27 -2.54
N ILE A 77 6.73 -4.97 -1.81
CA ILE A 77 6.79 -3.92 -0.80
C ILE A 77 7.83 -2.90 -1.26
N ASP A 78 7.47 -1.62 -1.21
CA ASP A 78 8.35 -0.50 -1.51
C ASP A 78 8.58 0.36 -0.27
N LEU A 79 9.81 0.83 -0.08
CA LEU A 79 10.17 1.81 0.95
C LEU A 79 10.41 3.14 0.26
N ASN A 80 9.57 4.14 0.56
CA ASN A 80 9.74 5.48 0.03
C ASN A 80 10.98 6.14 0.66
N LEU A 81 11.94 6.55 -0.18
CA LEU A 81 13.17 7.24 0.18
C LEU A 81 13.32 8.60 -0.54
N GLY A 82 12.18 9.18 -0.97
CA GLY A 82 12.10 10.47 -1.65
C GLY A 82 11.66 11.62 -0.76
#